data_AF-A0AAV6NV74-F1
#
_entry.id   AF-A0AAV6NV74-F1
#
_cell.length_a   1.000
_cell.length_b   1.000
_cell.length_c   1.000
_cell.angle_alpha   90.00
_cell.angle_beta   90.00
_cell.angle_gamma   90.00
#
_symmetry.space_group_name_H-M   'P 1'
#
loop_
_entity.id
_entity.type
_entity.pdbx_description
1 polymer ?
#
loop_
_entity_poly.entity_id
_entity_poly.type
_entity_poly.pdbx_seq_one_letter_code
_entity_poly.pdbx_strand_id
1 'polypeptide(L)'
;MEVKLWNDKREREMYDNFAELYAIIKATEKLEKAYVRDIIPSSDYETECFKLIAHFKTLASTLKDTVPSIERFADTYKMDCPAAINRLVISGVPATVEHRASAAASSTTSAAIVAECVQNFITAMDSLKLNMVAVDQVHPLLSDLFASLNKLTILPPDFEGKTKMKEWLGRLSKMGAADELTEQQARQLHFDLESSYNSFMAALPTADGLEELYLQIMIVALSFKLVVGLKRVLSIKPNCFGTRGKWELHCNAPRWVRLGLMPGPMILGKWKMLPCCAKSYICI
;
A
#
# COMPACT_ATOMS: atom_id res chain seq x y z
N MET A 1 -58.14 3.08 34.88
CA MET A 1 -56.97 3.51 35.67
C MET A 1 -55.84 3.71 34.69
N GLU A 2 -55.39 4.95 34.49
CA GLU A 2 -54.24 5.22 33.61
C GLU A 2 -52.96 4.88 34.37
N VAL A 3 -52.10 4.07 33.74
CA VAL A 3 -50.81 3.68 34.30
C VAL A 3 -49.77 4.73 33.90
N LYS A 4 -49.04 5.28 34.87
CA LYS A 4 -47.95 6.23 34.63
C LYS A 4 -46.65 5.48 34.33
N LEU A 5 -45.88 5.99 33.38
CA LEU A 5 -44.61 5.40 32.97
C LEU A 5 -43.48 5.62 33.99
N TRP A 6 -43.55 6.70 34.78
CA TRP A 6 -42.57 7.01 35.82
C TRP A 6 -43.26 7.60 37.06
N ASN A 7 -42.62 7.44 38.21
CA ASN A 7 -43.04 8.00 39.48
C ASN A 7 -42.08 9.08 39.99
N ASP A 8 -40.80 9.02 39.59
CA ASP A 8 -39.74 9.94 40.03
C ASP A 8 -39.03 10.66 38.87
N LYS A 9 -38.41 11.81 39.17
CA LYS A 9 -37.65 12.60 38.17
C LYS A 9 -36.49 11.80 37.55
N ARG A 10 -35.78 11.01 38.35
CA ARG A 10 -34.67 10.16 37.88
C ARG A 10 -35.15 9.08 36.93
N GLU A 11 -36.30 8.47 37.21
CA GLU A 11 -36.89 7.45 36.36
C GLU A 11 -37.37 8.04 35.03
N ARG A 12 -37.92 9.26 35.05
CA ARG A 12 -38.26 10.00 33.83
C ARG A 12 -37.05 10.23 32.93
N GLU A 13 -35.94 10.74 33.49
CA GLU A 13 -34.70 10.97 32.73
C GLU A 13 -34.14 9.66 32.14
N MET A 14 -34.26 8.54 32.86
CA MET A 14 -33.86 7.23 32.35
C MET A 14 -34.70 6.82 31.13
N TYR A 15 -36.04 6.97 31.20
CA TYR A 15 -36.92 6.65 30.07
C TYR A 15 -36.72 7.60 28.87
N ASP A 16 -36.42 8.87 29.11
CA ASP A 16 -36.08 9.81 28.03
C ASP A 16 -34.82 9.35 27.28
N ASN A 17 -33.79 8.88 28.01
CA ASN A 17 -32.58 8.32 27.39
C ASN A 17 -32.86 7.01 26.61
N PHE A 18 -33.75 6.15 27.11
CA PHE A 18 -34.17 4.95 26.38
C PHE A 18 -34.97 5.28 25.12
N ALA A 19 -35.82 6.31 25.18
CA ALA A 19 -36.55 6.80 24.02
C ALA A 19 -35.60 7.33 22.93
N GLU A 20 -34.57 8.07 23.33
CA GLU A 20 -33.55 8.57 22.41
C GLU A 20 -32.75 7.42 21.76
N LEU A 21 -32.33 6.43 22.56
CA LEU A 21 -31.63 5.25 22.06
C LEU A 21 -32.50 4.47 21.06
N TYR A 22 -33.78 4.27 21.38
CA TYR A 22 -34.76 3.64 20.50
C TYR A 22 -34.92 4.41 19.18
N ALA A 23 -35.03 5.75 19.26
CA ALA A 23 -35.19 6.62 18.12
C ALA A 23 -33.98 6.54 17.17
N ILE A 24 -32.75 6.59 17.70
CA ILE A 24 -31.52 6.51 16.90
C ILE A 24 -31.43 5.17 16.15
N ILE A 25 -31.71 4.05 16.82
CA ILE A 25 -31.68 2.72 16.19
C ILE A 25 -32.73 2.64 15.07
N LYS A 26 -33.96 3.09 15.32
CA LYS A 26 -35.01 3.10 14.29
C LYS A 26 -34.69 4.03 13.12
N ALA A 27 -34.14 5.21 13.39
CA ALA A 27 -33.73 6.15 12.35
C ALA A 27 -32.63 5.55 11.47
N THR A 28 -31.62 4.92 12.08
CA THR A 28 -30.53 4.26 11.37
C THR A 28 -31.05 3.12 10.48
N GLU A 29 -31.99 2.31 10.97
CA GLU A 29 -32.61 1.24 10.17
C GLU A 29 -33.34 1.77 8.94
N LYS A 30 -34.02 2.91 9.07
CA LYS A 30 -34.69 3.57 7.93
C LYS A 30 -33.70 4.18 6.96
N LEU A 31 -32.63 4.79 7.47
CA LEU A 31 -31.56 5.36 6.65
C LEU A 31 -30.88 4.28 5.80
N GLU A 32 -30.50 3.15 6.41
CA GLU A 32 -29.90 2.00 5.72
C GLU A 32 -30.84 1.45 4.63
N LYS A 33 -32.13 1.26 4.96
CA LYS A 33 -33.12 0.79 3.98
C LYS A 33 -33.36 1.78 2.83
N ALA A 34 -33.30 3.08 3.10
CA ALA A 34 -33.43 4.10 2.05
C ALA A 34 -32.21 4.10 1.12
N TYR A 35 -31.01 3.93 1.68
CA TYR A 35 -29.78 3.82 0.89
C TYR A 35 -29.75 2.56 0.02
N VAL A 36 -30.11 1.40 0.58
CA VAL A 36 -30.18 0.12 -0.18
C VAL A 36 -31.21 0.18 -1.32
N ARG A 37 -32.26 1.00 -1.17
CA ARG A 37 -33.27 1.24 -2.21
C ARG A 37 -32.88 2.34 -3.19
N ASP A 38 -31.67 2.87 -3.09
CA ASP A 38 -31.13 3.95 -3.92
C ASP A 38 -32.01 5.21 -3.93
N ILE A 39 -32.68 5.48 -2.80
CA ILE A 39 -33.55 6.66 -2.63
C ILE A 39 -32.72 7.90 -2.29
N ILE A 40 -31.56 7.71 -1.66
CA ILE A 40 -30.67 8.78 -1.22
C ILE A 40 -29.26 8.59 -1.79
N PRO A 41 -28.57 9.65 -2.20
CA PRO A 41 -27.21 9.56 -2.72
C PRO A 41 -26.20 9.22 -1.61
N SER A 42 -25.07 8.62 -2.01
CA SER A 42 -24.03 8.16 -1.08
C SER A 42 -23.44 9.28 -0.22
N SER A 43 -23.33 10.51 -0.73
CA SER A 43 -22.80 11.66 0.02
C SER A 43 -23.64 12.00 1.26
N ASP A 44 -24.96 11.97 1.09
CA ASP A 44 -25.91 12.39 2.10
C ASP A 44 -26.10 11.26 3.12
N TYR A 45 -26.14 10.01 2.64
CA TYR A 45 -26.11 8.83 3.48
C TYR A 45 -24.89 8.81 4.42
N GLU A 46 -23.67 9.01 3.88
CA GLU A 46 -22.44 9.00 4.68
C GLU A 46 -22.51 10.05 5.80
N THR A 47 -22.89 11.28 5.44
CA THR A 47 -22.94 12.41 6.37
C THR A 47 -23.93 12.16 7.52
N GLU A 48 -25.14 11.72 7.20
CA GLU A 48 -26.17 11.47 8.21
C GLU A 48 -25.89 10.21 9.04
N CYS A 49 -25.34 9.16 8.41
CA CYS A 49 -24.94 7.94 9.11
C CYS A 49 -23.85 8.22 10.15
N PHE A 50 -22.85 9.06 9.82
CA PHE A 50 -21.81 9.45 10.78
C PHE A 50 -22.38 10.20 12.00
N LYS A 51 -23.34 11.12 11.79
CA LYS A 51 -24.00 11.82 12.88
C LYS A 51 -24.74 10.86 13.81
N LEU A 52 -25.52 9.94 13.24
CA LEU A 52 -26.26 8.93 14.01
C LEU A 52 -25.33 7.99 14.78
N ILE A 53 -24.22 7.55 14.18
CA ILE A 53 -23.21 6.73 14.86
C ILE A 53 -22.57 7.50 16.03
N ALA A 54 -22.23 8.77 15.85
CA ALA A 54 -21.63 9.58 16.90
C ALA A 54 -22.60 9.79 18.08
N HIS A 55 -23.86 10.07 17.79
CA HIS A 55 -24.92 10.22 18.80
C HIS A 55 -25.14 8.91 19.54
N PHE A 56 -25.25 7.79 18.82
CA PHE A 56 -25.37 6.46 19.40
C PHE A 56 -24.21 6.13 20.35
N LYS A 57 -22.96 6.32 19.92
CA LYS A 57 -21.78 6.01 20.75
C LYS A 57 -21.77 6.82 22.04
N THR A 58 -22.13 8.11 21.96
CA THR A 58 -22.21 8.99 23.12
C THR A 58 -23.28 8.51 24.10
N LEU A 59 -24.47 8.21 23.60
CA LEU A 59 -25.59 7.77 24.42
C LEU A 59 -25.38 6.37 25.01
N ALA A 60 -24.84 5.43 24.23
CA ALA A 60 -24.51 4.09 24.66
C ALA A 60 -23.42 4.08 25.74
N SER A 61 -22.45 5.00 25.67
CA SER A 61 -21.45 5.16 26.74
C SER A 61 -22.08 5.64 28.05
N THR A 62 -23.04 6.58 27.99
CA THR A 62 -23.75 7.09 29.17
C THR A 62 -24.66 6.03 29.79
N LEU A 63 -25.27 5.17 28.97
CA LEU A 63 -26.19 4.12 29.40
C LEU A 63 -25.52 2.78 29.67
N LYS A 64 -24.19 2.69 29.65
CA LYS A 64 -23.48 1.41 29.76
C LYS A 64 -23.83 0.61 31.01
N ASP A 65 -24.06 1.30 32.13
CA ASP A 65 -24.39 0.68 33.42
C ASP A 65 -25.84 0.19 33.49
N THR A 66 -26.75 0.80 32.72
CA THR A 66 -28.18 0.45 32.70
C THR A 66 -28.56 -0.47 31.54
N VAL A 67 -27.87 -0.35 30.40
CA VAL A 67 -28.05 -1.13 29.17
C VAL A 67 -26.69 -1.67 28.71
N PRO A 68 -26.23 -2.80 29.28
CA PRO A 68 -24.91 -3.35 28.97
C PRO A 68 -24.85 -4.02 27.57
N SER A 69 -25.99 -4.41 26.99
CA SER A 69 -26.07 -4.95 25.62
C SER A 69 -27.23 -4.31 24.88
N ILE A 70 -26.89 -3.70 23.73
CA ILE A 70 -27.85 -3.06 22.83
C ILE A 70 -28.72 -4.11 22.11
N GLU A 71 -28.19 -5.32 21.89
CA GLU A 71 -28.98 -6.43 21.33
C GLU A 71 -30.10 -6.84 22.29
N ARG A 72 -29.80 -6.94 23.59
CA ARG A 72 -30.82 -7.23 24.61
C ARG A 72 -31.85 -6.11 24.73
N PHE A 73 -31.44 -4.86 24.56
CA PHE A 73 -32.37 -3.74 24.49
C PHE A 73 -33.31 -3.87 23.29
N ALA A 74 -32.77 -4.16 22.11
CA ALA A 74 -33.56 -4.38 20.90
C ALA A 74 -34.56 -5.53 21.08
N ASP A 75 -34.15 -6.65 21.68
CA ASP A 75 -35.04 -7.78 21.97
C ASP A 75 -36.15 -7.42 22.97
N THR A 76 -35.79 -6.71 24.05
CA THR A 76 -36.72 -6.28 25.10
C THR A 76 -37.83 -5.40 24.55
N TYR A 77 -37.48 -4.47 23.66
CA TYR A 77 -38.42 -3.56 23.00
C TYR A 77 -38.93 -4.08 21.64
N LYS A 78 -38.65 -5.35 21.29
CA LYS A 78 -39.08 -6.02 20.05
C LYS A 78 -38.73 -5.24 18.77
N MET A 79 -37.51 -4.73 18.72
CA MET A 79 -36.99 -3.94 17.61
C MET A 79 -36.43 -4.85 16.51
N ASP A 80 -37.18 -4.99 15.41
CA ASP A 80 -36.65 -5.61 14.19
C ASP A 80 -35.80 -4.61 13.39
N CYS A 81 -34.51 -4.51 13.74
CA CYS A 81 -33.56 -3.56 13.16
C CYS A 81 -32.16 -4.18 12.92
N PRO A 82 -32.05 -5.25 12.11
CA PRO A 82 -30.78 -5.95 11.90
C PRO A 82 -29.73 -5.10 11.17
N ALA A 83 -30.14 -4.21 10.25
CA ALA A 83 -29.20 -3.36 9.51
C ALA A 83 -28.60 -2.29 10.43
N ALA A 84 -29.43 -1.68 11.28
CA ALA A 84 -28.96 -0.71 12.27
C ALA A 84 -28.00 -1.34 13.28
N ILE A 85 -28.28 -2.55 13.80
CA ILE A 85 -27.41 -3.23 14.76
C ILE A 85 -26.04 -3.52 14.12
N ASN A 86 -26.02 -4.04 12.89
CA ASN A 86 -24.77 -4.28 12.17
C ASN A 86 -23.96 -2.97 12.02
N ARG A 87 -24.62 -1.89 11.59
CA ARG A 87 -23.95 -0.59 11.40
C ARG A 87 -23.44 0.03 12.70
N LEU A 88 -24.26 0.06 13.75
CA LEU A 88 -23.99 0.80 14.99
C LEU A 88 -23.06 0.03 15.94
N VAL A 89 -23.22 -1.30 16.02
CA VAL A 89 -22.51 -2.14 17.00
C VAL A 89 -21.30 -2.84 16.38
N ILE A 90 -21.42 -3.35 15.14
CA ILE A 90 -20.39 -4.19 14.51
C ILE A 90 -19.40 -3.32 13.71
N SER A 91 -19.87 -2.64 12.66
CA SER A 91 -18.99 -1.88 11.75
C SER A 91 -18.55 -0.53 12.34
N GLY A 92 -19.46 0.21 12.97
CA GLY A 92 -19.18 1.52 13.58
C GLY A 92 -18.78 2.63 12.59
N VAL A 93 -18.92 2.40 11.28
CA VAL A 93 -18.67 3.30 10.14
C VAL A 93 -19.70 3.03 9.03
N PRO A 94 -20.05 3.97 8.13
CA PRO A 94 -20.99 3.74 7.03
C PRO A 94 -20.54 2.65 6.04
N ALA A 95 -21.50 2.02 5.34
CA ALA A 95 -21.25 0.89 4.43
C ALA A 95 -20.24 1.21 3.32
N THR A 96 -20.38 2.41 2.77
CA THR A 96 -19.56 2.91 1.67
C THR A 96 -18.10 3.11 2.07
N VAL A 97 -17.83 3.45 3.32
CA VAL A 97 -16.47 3.65 3.84
C VAL A 97 -15.78 2.31 4.06
N GLU A 98 -16.51 1.29 4.53
CA GLU A 98 -16.02 -0.08 4.66
C GLU A 98 -15.64 -0.69 3.29
N HIS A 99 -16.50 -0.49 2.29
CA HIS A 99 -16.22 -0.93 0.91
C HIS A 99 -15.11 -0.11 0.24
N ARG A 100 -15.06 1.22 0.46
CA ARG A 100 -13.98 2.08 -0.06
C ARG A 100 -12.63 1.74 0.56
N ALA A 101 -12.58 1.48 1.86
CA ALA A 101 -11.35 1.06 2.54
C ALA A 101 -10.85 -0.29 2.00
N SER A 102 -11.75 -1.23 1.74
CA SER A 102 -11.41 -2.54 1.16
C SER A 102 -10.91 -2.41 -0.29
N ALA A 103 -11.53 -1.54 -1.09
CA ALA A 103 -11.07 -1.24 -2.45
C ALA A 103 -9.74 -0.48 -2.47
N ALA A 104 -9.55 0.49 -1.57
CA ALA A 104 -8.31 1.24 -1.42
C ALA A 104 -7.15 0.35 -0.96
N ALA A 105 -7.37 -0.54 0.01
CA ALA A 105 -6.37 -1.50 0.47
C ALA A 105 -5.94 -2.46 -0.66
N SER A 106 -6.88 -2.87 -1.50
CA SER A 106 -6.59 -3.71 -2.68
C SER A 106 -5.77 -2.95 -3.73
N SER A 107 -6.07 -1.67 -3.95
CA SER A 107 -5.31 -0.78 -4.83
C SER A 107 -3.88 -0.51 -4.31
N THR A 108 -3.73 -0.14 -3.03
CA THR A 108 -2.42 0.09 -2.40
C THR A 108 -1.54 -1.17 -2.42
N THR A 109 -2.13 -2.34 -2.18
CA THR A 109 -1.41 -3.62 -2.27
C THR A 109 -0.93 -3.89 -3.69
N SER A 110 -1.76 -3.64 -4.71
CA SER A 110 -1.35 -3.80 -6.10
C SER A 110 -0.22 -2.83 -6.51
N ALA A 111 -0.27 -1.57 -6.06
CA ALA A 111 0.76 -0.58 -6.36
C ALA A 111 2.12 -0.91 -5.72
N ALA A 112 2.11 -1.40 -4.46
CA ALA A 112 3.33 -1.83 -3.78
C ALA A 112 4.00 -3.02 -4.49
N ILE A 113 3.21 -4.01 -4.93
CA ILE A 113 3.72 -5.17 -5.66
C ILE A 113 4.23 -4.75 -7.05
N VAL A 114 3.58 -3.81 -7.73
CA VAL A 114 4.08 -3.25 -9.00
C VAL A 114 5.46 -2.61 -8.80
N ALA A 115 5.62 -1.79 -7.76
CA ALA A 115 6.91 -1.18 -7.45
C ALA A 115 8.00 -2.22 -7.13
N GLU A 116 7.67 -3.28 -6.39
CA GLU A 116 8.56 -4.42 -6.12
C GLU A 116 9.04 -5.08 -7.43
N CYS A 117 8.11 -5.36 -8.37
CA CYS A 117 8.44 -5.91 -9.68
C CYS A 117 9.38 -5.00 -10.49
N VAL A 118 9.08 -3.70 -10.55
CA VAL A 118 9.91 -2.72 -11.27
C VAL A 118 11.32 -2.70 -10.69
N GLN A 119 11.44 -2.68 -9.36
CA GLN A 119 12.73 -2.70 -8.69
C GLN A 119 13.51 -3.99 -9.01
N ASN A 120 12.86 -5.14 -9.01
CA ASN A 120 13.50 -6.43 -9.32
C ASN A 120 13.97 -6.48 -10.79
N PHE A 121 13.18 -5.97 -11.74
CA PHE A 121 13.59 -5.83 -13.14
C PHE A 121 14.84 -4.97 -13.29
N ILE A 122 14.84 -3.76 -12.70
CA ILE A 122 15.98 -2.84 -12.76
C ILE A 122 17.21 -3.48 -12.13
N THR A 123 17.06 -4.13 -10.98
CA THR A 123 18.16 -4.78 -10.26
C THR A 123 18.79 -5.91 -11.08
N ALA A 124 17.97 -6.76 -11.72
CA ALA A 124 18.45 -7.84 -12.59
C ALA A 124 19.11 -7.32 -13.88
N MET A 125 18.60 -6.23 -14.47
CA MET A 125 19.24 -5.62 -15.64
C MET A 125 20.57 -4.94 -15.28
N ASP A 126 20.62 -4.20 -14.16
CA ASP A 126 21.82 -3.50 -13.70
C ASP A 126 22.92 -4.48 -13.28
N SER A 127 22.59 -5.64 -12.70
CA SER A 127 23.58 -6.67 -12.36
C SER A 127 24.32 -7.20 -13.57
N LEU A 128 23.60 -7.45 -14.68
CA LEU A 128 24.21 -7.90 -15.93
C LEU A 128 25.10 -6.81 -16.55
N LYS A 129 24.69 -5.53 -16.47
CA LYS A 129 25.53 -4.40 -16.92
C LYS A 129 26.79 -4.21 -16.09
N LEU A 130 26.77 -4.61 -14.83
CA LEU A 130 27.93 -4.60 -13.93
C LEU A 130 28.84 -5.83 -14.08
N ASN A 131 28.58 -6.69 -15.08
CA ASN A 131 29.29 -7.93 -15.33
C ASN A 131 29.21 -8.95 -14.17
N MET A 132 28.11 -8.92 -13.39
CA MET A 132 27.81 -9.95 -12.40
C MET A 132 27.08 -11.10 -13.11
N VAL A 133 27.86 -12.02 -13.70
CA VAL A 133 27.38 -13.10 -14.57
C VAL A 133 27.41 -14.49 -13.94
N ALA A 134 27.92 -14.62 -12.71
CA ALA A 134 27.94 -15.87 -11.96
C ALA A 134 26.51 -16.30 -11.58
N VAL A 135 26.25 -17.61 -11.67
CA VAL A 135 24.92 -18.20 -11.45
C VAL A 135 24.40 -17.90 -10.04
N ASP A 136 25.24 -17.99 -9.01
CA ASP A 136 24.88 -17.66 -7.62
C ASP A 136 24.45 -16.20 -7.40
N GLN A 137 24.88 -15.28 -8.26
CA GLN A 137 24.49 -13.87 -8.22
C GLN A 137 23.24 -13.60 -9.05
N VAL A 138 23.12 -14.21 -10.24
CA VAL A 138 22.01 -13.97 -11.17
C VAL A 138 20.75 -14.73 -10.77
N HIS A 139 20.89 -15.97 -10.31
CA HIS A 139 19.75 -16.84 -9.99
C HIS A 139 18.83 -16.26 -8.90
N PRO A 140 19.32 -15.75 -7.75
CA PRO A 140 18.46 -15.14 -6.73
C PRO A 140 17.68 -13.94 -7.27
N LEU A 141 18.32 -13.08 -8.07
CA LEU A 141 17.67 -11.89 -8.65
C LEU A 141 16.53 -12.26 -9.59
N LEU A 142 16.71 -13.28 -10.44
CA LEU A 142 15.65 -13.76 -11.33
C LEU A 142 14.55 -14.49 -10.56
N SER A 143 14.89 -15.18 -9.48
CA SER A 143 13.91 -15.85 -8.62
C SER A 143 13.01 -14.84 -7.91
N ASP A 144 13.59 -13.77 -7.37
CA ASP A 144 12.84 -12.69 -6.72
C ASP A 144 11.93 -11.95 -7.72
N LEU A 145 12.43 -11.69 -8.92
CA LEU A 145 11.63 -11.13 -10.02
C LEU A 145 10.47 -12.04 -10.43
N PHE A 146 10.73 -13.34 -10.58
CA PHE A 146 9.67 -14.31 -10.91
C PHE A 146 8.62 -14.41 -9.80
N ALA A 147 9.05 -14.42 -8.53
CA ALA A 147 8.16 -14.44 -7.39
C ALA A 147 7.29 -13.17 -7.34
N SER A 148 7.86 -11.98 -7.53
CA SER A 148 7.10 -10.73 -7.55
C SER A 148 6.10 -10.68 -8.71
N LEU A 149 6.48 -11.17 -9.90
CA LEU A 149 5.57 -11.29 -11.05
C LEU A 149 4.39 -12.22 -10.77
N ASN A 150 4.59 -13.29 -9.99
CA ASN A 150 3.51 -14.21 -9.62
C ASN A 150 2.55 -13.64 -8.57
N LYS A 151 3.00 -12.69 -7.73
CA LYS A 151 2.13 -11.97 -6.79
C LYS A 151 1.16 -11.02 -7.50
N LEU A 152 1.49 -10.57 -8.72
CA LEU A 152 0.63 -9.69 -9.50
C LEU A 152 -0.52 -10.46 -10.15
N THR A 153 -1.71 -10.32 -9.58
CA THR A 153 -2.97 -10.88 -10.09
C THR A 153 -3.55 -10.12 -11.27
N ILE A 154 -3.07 -8.89 -11.53
CA ILE A 154 -3.45 -8.07 -12.69
C ILE A 154 -2.88 -8.60 -14.00
N LEU A 155 -1.77 -9.35 -13.95
CA LEU A 155 -1.13 -9.89 -15.13
C LEU A 155 -1.78 -11.23 -15.52
N PRO A 156 -2.00 -11.49 -16.83
CA PRO A 156 -2.49 -12.77 -17.28
C PRO A 156 -1.54 -13.92 -16.86
N PRO A 157 -2.07 -15.13 -16.64
CA PRO A 157 -1.25 -16.29 -16.25
C PRO A 157 -0.18 -16.62 -17.29
N ASP A 158 -0.46 -16.37 -18.58
CA ASP A 158 0.43 -16.62 -19.72
C ASP A 158 1.28 -15.38 -20.09
N PHE A 159 1.51 -14.47 -19.16
CA PHE A 159 2.31 -13.28 -19.40
C PHE A 159 3.74 -13.67 -19.84
N GLU A 160 4.18 -13.12 -20.98
CA GLU A 160 5.46 -13.42 -21.64
C GLU A 160 6.66 -13.38 -20.66
N GLY A 161 6.69 -12.38 -19.79
CA GLY A 161 7.77 -12.24 -18.80
C GLY A 161 7.82 -13.40 -17.80
N LYS A 162 6.69 -13.96 -17.39
CA LYS A 162 6.67 -15.14 -16.48
C LYS A 162 7.28 -16.36 -17.17
N THR A 163 6.92 -16.59 -18.43
CA THR A 163 7.45 -17.70 -19.23
C THR A 163 8.96 -17.57 -19.42
N LYS A 164 9.44 -16.41 -19.85
CA LYS A 164 10.87 -16.17 -20.05
C LYS A 164 11.68 -16.32 -18.75
N MET A 165 11.20 -15.75 -17.63
CA MET A 165 11.91 -15.89 -16.35
C MET A 165 11.97 -17.35 -15.88
N LYS A 166 10.90 -18.11 -16.07
CA LYS A 166 10.86 -19.54 -15.76
C LYS A 166 11.84 -20.35 -16.61
N GLU A 167 11.94 -20.05 -17.91
CA GLU A 167 12.91 -20.68 -18.81
C GLU A 167 14.36 -20.40 -18.39
N TRP A 168 14.67 -19.16 -18.03
CA TRP A 168 16.00 -18.77 -17.56
C TRP A 168 16.36 -19.42 -16.22
N LEU A 169 15.44 -19.44 -15.25
CA LEU A 169 15.63 -20.17 -13.99
C LEU A 169 15.84 -21.68 -14.22
N GLY A 170 15.10 -22.27 -15.17
CA GLY A 170 15.28 -23.67 -15.58
C GLY A 170 16.63 -23.97 -16.24
N ARG A 171 17.27 -22.96 -16.86
CA ARG A 171 18.63 -23.08 -17.41
C ARG A 171 19.68 -22.91 -16.31
N LEU A 172 19.56 -21.88 -15.48
CA LEU A 172 20.50 -21.58 -14.39
C LEU A 172 20.55 -22.68 -13.34
N SER A 173 19.43 -23.33 -13.03
CA SER A 173 19.37 -24.45 -12.08
C SER A 173 20.11 -25.71 -12.55
N LYS A 174 20.47 -25.81 -13.84
CA LYS A 174 21.29 -26.90 -14.39
C LYS A 174 22.79 -26.60 -14.34
N MET A 175 23.17 -25.37 -14.02
CA MET A 175 24.55 -24.92 -13.90
C MET A 175 24.99 -24.96 -12.43
N GLY A 176 26.28 -25.13 -12.19
CA GLY A 176 26.85 -24.99 -10.85
C GLY A 176 26.78 -23.55 -10.37
N ALA A 177 26.73 -23.35 -9.05
CA ALA A 177 26.67 -22.00 -8.45
C ALA A 177 27.86 -21.11 -8.85
N ALA A 178 29.04 -21.71 -9.06
CA ALA A 178 30.25 -21.01 -9.47
C ALA A 178 30.39 -20.85 -11.00
N ASP A 179 29.49 -21.43 -11.79
CA ASP A 179 29.53 -21.30 -13.24
C ASP A 179 29.09 -19.88 -13.64
N GLU A 180 29.66 -19.38 -14.73
CA GLU A 180 29.35 -18.07 -15.27
C GLU A 180 28.53 -18.20 -16.57
N LEU A 181 27.59 -17.28 -16.76
CA LEU A 181 26.91 -17.13 -18.05
C LEU A 181 27.90 -16.69 -19.12
N THR A 182 27.81 -17.29 -20.31
CA THR A 182 28.60 -16.81 -21.45
C THR A 182 28.16 -15.41 -21.87
N GLU A 183 29.05 -14.65 -22.52
CA GLU A 183 28.73 -13.29 -22.98
C GLU A 183 27.46 -13.26 -23.87
N GLN A 184 27.28 -14.29 -24.71
CA GLN A 184 26.09 -14.43 -25.54
C GLN A 184 24.83 -14.68 -24.69
N GLN A 185 24.90 -15.55 -23.68
CA GLN A 185 23.79 -15.82 -22.77
C GLN A 185 23.43 -14.59 -21.94
N ALA A 186 24.41 -13.87 -21.42
CA ALA A 186 24.19 -12.65 -20.65
C ALA A 186 23.51 -11.56 -21.48
N ARG A 187 23.93 -11.38 -22.75
CA ARG A 187 23.26 -10.46 -23.69
C ARG A 187 21.83 -10.88 -24.00
N GLN A 188 21.60 -12.18 -24.24
CA GLN A 188 20.25 -12.68 -24.50
C GLN A 188 19.34 -12.52 -23.28
N LEU A 189 19.83 -12.82 -22.09
CA LEU A 189 19.10 -12.62 -20.83
C LEU A 189 18.74 -11.14 -20.62
N HIS A 190 19.68 -10.23 -20.88
CA HIS A 190 19.41 -8.80 -20.78
C HIS A 190 18.31 -8.37 -21.78
N PHE A 191 18.37 -8.83 -23.02
CA PHE A 191 17.33 -8.54 -24.02
C PHE A 191 15.96 -9.08 -23.59
N ASP A 192 15.91 -10.31 -23.08
CA ASP A 192 14.68 -10.93 -22.61
C ASP A 192 14.08 -10.20 -21.40
N LEU A 193 14.92 -9.70 -20.50
CA LEU A 193 14.51 -8.85 -19.36
C LEU A 193 13.93 -7.51 -19.84
N GLU A 194 14.59 -6.83 -20.78
CA GLU A 194 14.14 -5.54 -21.33
C GLU A 194 12.82 -5.70 -22.09
N SER A 195 12.70 -6.72 -22.93
CA SER A 195 11.45 -7.07 -23.62
C SER A 195 10.33 -7.39 -22.62
N SER A 196 10.60 -8.20 -21.60
CA SER A 196 9.62 -8.55 -20.57
C SER A 196 9.18 -7.33 -19.76
N TYR A 197 10.10 -6.40 -19.48
CA TYR A 197 9.81 -5.14 -18.78
C TYR A 197 8.94 -4.21 -19.62
N ASN A 198 9.20 -4.10 -20.92
CA ASN A 198 8.37 -3.29 -21.83
C ASN A 198 6.96 -3.86 -21.95
N SER A 199 6.82 -5.19 -22.13
CA SER A 199 5.52 -5.87 -22.11
C SER A 199 4.81 -5.70 -20.76
N PHE A 200 5.58 -5.68 -19.65
CA PHE A 200 5.04 -5.44 -18.31
C PHE A 200 4.48 -4.03 -18.16
N MET A 201 5.23 -3.01 -18.57
CA MET A 201 4.79 -1.62 -18.53
C MET A 201 3.60 -1.36 -19.44
N ALA A 202 3.51 -2.02 -20.59
CA ALA A 202 2.36 -1.93 -21.48
C ALA A 202 1.10 -2.64 -20.94
N ALA A 203 1.27 -3.67 -20.11
CA ALA A 203 0.18 -4.40 -19.49
C ALA A 203 -0.40 -3.70 -18.25
N LEU A 204 0.33 -2.76 -17.65
CA LEU A 204 -0.19 -1.93 -16.57
C LEU A 204 -1.19 -0.92 -17.16
N PRO A 205 -2.39 -0.76 -16.59
CA PRO A 205 -3.31 0.28 -17.02
C PRO A 205 -2.62 1.63 -16.84
N THR A 206 -2.65 2.48 -17.88
CA THR A 206 -2.20 3.88 -17.83
C THR A 206 -3.06 4.62 -16.82
N ALA A 207 -2.73 4.47 -15.53
CA ALA A 207 -3.43 5.14 -14.46
C ALA A 207 -2.95 6.60 -14.46
N ASP A 208 -3.86 7.53 -14.72
CA ASP A 208 -3.72 8.98 -14.59
C ASP A 208 -3.41 9.44 -13.13
N GLY A 209 -2.48 8.77 -12.44
CA GLY A 209 -2.18 8.97 -11.02
C GLY A 209 -0.83 8.44 -10.55
N LEU A 210 0.12 8.19 -11.46
CA LEU A 210 1.45 7.66 -11.12
C LEU A 210 2.53 8.71 -10.82
N GLU A 211 2.21 10.01 -10.74
CA GLU A 211 3.22 11.01 -10.34
C GLU A 211 3.75 10.77 -8.92
N GLU A 212 2.92 10.28 -7.99
CA GLU A 212 3.39 9.89 -6.64
C GLU A 212 4.17 8.57 -6.61
N LEU A 213 3.80 7.60 -7.47
CA LEU A 213 4.49 6.31 -7.53
C LEU A 213 5.88 6.44 -8.17
N TYR A 214 6.05 7.35 -9.14
CA TYR A 214 7.37 7.68 -9.68
C TYR A 214 8.31 8.21 -8.61
N LEU A 215 7.82 9.04 -7.68
CA LEU A 215 8.63 9.51 -6.56
C LEU A 215 9.02 8.37 -5.62
N GLN A 216 8.12 7.43 -5.31
CA GLN A 216 8.43 6.25 -4.48
C GLN A 216 9.37 5.27 -5.18
N ILE A 217 9.17 5.00 -6.46
CA ILE A 217 10.09 4.18 -7.28
C ILE A 217 11.46 4.85 -7.35
N MET A 218 11.54 6.18 -7.53
CA MET A 218 12.79 6.91 -7.50
C MET A 218 13.46 6.90 -6.12
N ILE A 219 12.70 7.02 -5.03
CA ILE A 219 13.24 6.97 -3.65
C ILE A 219 13.81 5.58 -3.34
N VAL A 220 13.11 4.50 -3.72
CA VAL A 220 13.59 3.12 -3.53
C VAL A 220 14.78 2.82 -4.44
N ALA A 221 14.73 3.21 -5.71
CA ALA A 221 15.84 3.02 -6.64
C ALA A 221 17.11 3.80 -6.25
N LEU A 222 16.96 5.04 -5.73
CA LEU A 222 18.08 5.79 -5.15
C LEU A 222 18.60 5.12 -3.88
N SER A 223 17.73 4.62 -3.01
CA SER A 223 18.12 3.94 -1.77
C SER A 223 18.87 2.64 -2.06
N PHE A 224 18.43 1.84 -3.04
CA PHE A 224 19.09 0.59 -3.42
C PHE A 224 20.43 0.83 -4.12
N LYS A 225 20.53 1.85 -4.99
CA LYS A 225 21.82 2.29 -5.55
C LYS A 225 22.78 2.78 -4.47
N LEU A 226 22.28 3.43 -3.42
CA LEU A 226 23.09 3.83 -2.27
C LEU A 226 23.56 2.62 -1.45
N VAL A 227 22.70 1.62 -1.20
CA VAL A 227 23.01 0.42 -0.40
C VAL A 227 23.97 -0.52 -1.12
N VAL A 228 23.76 -0.77 -2.43
CA VAL A 228 24.68 -1.55 -3.26
C VAL A 228 26.02 -0.81 -3.43
N GLY A 229 25.98 0.52 -3.57
CA GLY A 229 27.16 1.37 -3.56
C GLY A 229 27.95 1.29 -2.25
N LEU A 230 27.27 1.33 -1.09
CA LEU A 230 27.90 1.20 0.22
C LEU A 230 28.52 -0.18 0.45
N LYS A 231 27.85 -1.26 0.02
CA LYS A 231 28.41 -2.63 0.08
C LYS A 231 29.71 -2.75 -0.74
N ARG A 232 29.83 -2.02 -1.86
CA ARG A 232 31.05 -1.97 -2.68
C ARG A 232 32.20 -1.20 -2.02
N VAL A 233 31.90 -0.09 -1.34
CA VAL A 233 32.91 0.71 -0.62
C VAL A 233 33.44 -0.02 0.62
N LEU A 234 32.59 -0.75 1.33
CA LEU A 234 32.99 -1.51 2.54
C LEU A 234 33.76 -2.82 2.25
N SER A 235 33.78 -3.30 0.99
CA SER A 235 34.47 -4.54 0.59
C SER A 235 35.83 -4.34 -0.09
N ILE A 236 36.38 -3.12 -0.09
CA ILE A 236 37.78 -2.87 -0.49
C ILE A 236 38.67 -3.04 0.75
N LYS A 237 39.60 -4.02 0.68
CA LYS A 237 40.44 -4.52 1.78
C LYS A 237 41.30 -3.45 2.50
N PRO A 238 41.66 -3.70 3.77
CA PRO A 238 42.24 -2.74 4.71
C PRO A 238 43.77 -2.61 4.54
N ASN A 239 44.26 -1.88 3.55
CA ASN A 239 45.72 -1.66 3.45
C ASN A 239 46.16 -0.39 2.72
N CYS A 240 45.57 0.76 3.05
CA CYS A 240 46.13 2.08 2.70
C CYS A 240 45.93 3.07 3.86
N PHE A 241 46.49 2.79 5.04
CA PHE A 241 46.66 3.84 6.06
C PHE A 241 47.98 4.56 5.80
N GLY A 242 47.89 5.61 4.98
CA GLY A 242 49.02 6.47 4.61
C GLY A 242 48.57 7.90 4.38
N THR A 243 48.60 8.68 5.47
CA THR A 243 48.75 10.15 5.54
C THR A 243 47.84 11.06 4.69
N ARG A 244 47.00 11.81 5.42
CA ARG A 244 46.55 13.21 5.16
C ARG A 244 46.41 13.61 3.68
N GLY A 245 45.21 13.44 3.14
CA GLY A 245 44.75 14.09 1.91
C GLY A 245 43.32 14.61 2.09
N LYS A 246 43.13 15.90 1.88
CA LYS A 246 41.88 16.66 1.97
C LYS A 246 40.94 16.18 0.84
N TRP A 247 39.75 15.69 1.16
CA TRP A 247 38.73 15.34 0.15
C TRP A 247 37.80 16.54 -0.09
N GLU A 248 37.97 17.24 -1.21
CA GLU A 248 36.97 18.18 -1.72
C GLU A 248 35.95 17.39 -2.56
N LEU A 249 34.70 17.36 -2.09
CA LEU A 249 33.56 16.80 -2.82
C LEU A 249 33.12 17.79 -3.91
N HIS A 250 33.60 17.61 -5.13
CA HIS A 250 32.94 18.15 -6.30
C HIS A 250 31.70 17.29 -6.61
N CYS A 251 30.54 17.73 -6.13
CA CYS A 251 29.24 17.22 -6.57
C CYS A 251 29.01 17.64 -8.03
N ASN A 252 29.42 16.80 -8.98
CA ASN A 252 29.07 16.99 -10.37
C ASN A 252 27.57 16.67 -10.56
N ALA A 253 26.83 17.58 -11.20
CA ALA A 253 25.39 17.47 -11.37
C ALA A 253 24.98 16.14 -12.02
N PRO A 254 23.83 15.54 -11.65
CA PRO A 254 23.42 14.25 -12.18
C PRO A 254 23.24 14.28 -13.70
N ARG A 255 23.76 13.23 -14.35
CA ARG A 255 23.84 12.99 -15.81
C ARG A 255 22.49 13.01 -16.56
N TRP A 256 21.36 13.06 -15.85
CA TRP A 256 20.01 13.03 -16.41
C TRP A 256 19.63 14.32 -17.17
N VAL A 257 20.22 15.46 -16.83
CA VAL A 257 20.00 16.73 -17.57
C VAL A 257 20.61 16.69 -18.98
N ARG A 258 21.60 15.82 -19.23
CA ARG A 258 22.31 15.74 -20.52
C ARG A 258 21.66 14.78 -21.53
N LEU A 259 20.65 14.01 -21.13
CA LEU A 259 20.01 12.98 -21.96
C LEU A 259 18.63 13.37 -22.53
N GLY A 260 18.15 14.59 -22.30
CA GLY A 260 16.99 15.15 -23.03
C GLY A 260 15.63 14.46 -22.81
N LEU A 261 15.49 13.60 -21.81
CA LEU A 261 14.27 12.81 -21.54
C LEU A 261 13.25 13.53 -20.63
N MET A 262 13.18 14.87 -20.66
CA MET A 262 12.12 15.64 -20.00
C MET A 262 11.44 16.58 -20.99
N PRO A 263 10.09 16.68 -20.99
CA PRO A 263 9.38 17.68 -21.78
C PRO A 263 9.47 19.05 -21.09
N GLY A 264 10.47 19.86 -21.47
CA GLY A 264 10.51 21.31 -21.22
C GLY A 264 10.49 21.78 -19.75
N PRO A 265 10.75 23.08 -19.49
CA PRO A 265 10.89 23.59 -18.13
C PRO A 265 9.50 23.80 -17.49
N MET A 266 9.03 22.83 -16.71
CA MET A 266 8.03 23.14 -15.69
C MET A 266 8.71 23.89 -14.53
N ILE A 267 8.14 25.06 -14.27
CA ILE A 267 8.58 26.11 -13.35
C ILE A 267 8.89 25.54 -11.96
N LEU A 268 10.08 25.85 -11.44
CA LEU A 268 10.56 25.49 -10.11
C LEU A 268 9.67 26.14 -9.02
N GLY A 269 8.58 25.48 -8.65
CA GLY A 269 7.77 25.77 -7.48
C GLY A 269 8.17 24.88 -6.30
N LYS A 270 9.07 25.40 -5.44
CA LYS A 270 9.31 24.97 -4.04
C LYS A 270 9.09 23.47 -3.72
N TRP A 271 10.10 22.63 -3.94
CA TRP A 271 10.27 21.41 -3.16
C TRP A 271 11.30 21.68 -2.07
N LYS A 272 10.82 21.86 -0.83
CA LYS A 272 11.66 21.84 0.38
C LYS A 272 12.23 20.43 0.50
N MET A 273 13.55 20.27 0.38
CA MET A 273 14.22 19.03 0.73
C MET A 273 13.87 18.66 2.19
N LEU A 274 13.19 17.53 2.39
CA LEU A 274 13.07 16.88 3.68
C LEU A 274 14.42 16.20 4.00
N PRO A 275 15.01 16.41 5.19
CA PRO A 275 16.25 15.77 5.58
C PRO A 275 15.94 14.36 6.13
N CYS A 276 16.20 13.32 5.34
CA CYS A 276 16.15 11.94 5.82
C CYS A 276 17.52 11.27 5.77
N CYS A 277 17.94 10.76 6.94
CA CYS A 277 19.00 9.78 7.20
C CYS A 277 20.46 10.26 7.21
N ALA A 278 20.80 11.02 8.25
CA ALA A 278 22.14 10.97 8.84
C ALA A 278 22.03 10.64 10.34
N LYS A 279 21.91 9.34 10.67
CA LYS A 279 22.27 8.81 11.98
C LYS A 279 23.02 7.50 11.77
N SER A 280 24.33 7.63 11.63
CA SER A 280 25.27 6.52 11.76
C SER A 280 25.29 6.04 13.21
N TYR A 281 25.25 4.72 13.40
CA TYR A 281 25.63 4.07 14.64
C TYR A 281 27.08 4.48 14.98
N ILE A 282 27.27 5.14 16.12
CA ILE A 282 28.56 5.23 16.80
C ILE A 282 28.54 4.15 17.88
N CYS A 283 29.40 3.14 17.72
CA CYS A 283 29.82 2.29 18.83
C CYS A 283 30.63 3.12 19.82
N ILE A 284 30.34 2.93 21.11
CA ILE A 284 31.33 3.01 22.19
C ILE A 284 31.46 1.59 22.72
#